data_AF-A0A7S2LW24-F1
#
_entry.id   AF-A0A7S2LW24-F1
#
_cell.length_a   1.000
_cell.length_b   1.000
_cell.length_c   1.000
_cell.angle_alpha   90.00
_cell.angle_beta   90.00
_cell.angle_gamma   90.00
#
_symmetry.space_group_name_H-M   'P 1'
#
loop_
_entity.id
_entity.type
_entity.pdbx_description
1 polymer ?
#
loop_
_entity_poly.entity_id
_entity_poly.type
_entity_poly.pdbx_seq_one_letter_code
_entity_poly.pdbx_strand_id
1 'polypeptide(L)'
;VINGKRMADKWLRWRLRFLQLLNTPLYMLQPHAIHVTACRTVKLSVEHGFCSDSAVGLQIYGWGVLNIQNDVEECLKWNHTALSLVKSLGAKQMIPRVTTNVNILAYWKEPLQAKIESLKENHHELLMVGDLEILPLNAIHCCRQSLLCGRNLQTAQKECAALL
;
A
#
# COMPACT_ATOMS: atom_id res chain seq x y z
N VAL A 1 17.65 2.70 -2.28
CA VAL A 1 17.39 1.49 -1.45
C VAL A 1 17.58 1.89 0.00
N ILE A 2 16.58 1.71 0.86
CA ILE A 2 16.75 1.91 2.31
C ILE A 2 17.75 0.84 2.80
N ASN A 3 19.02 1.23 2.96
CA ASN A 3 20.05 0.45 3.67
C ASN A 3 19.89 0.61 5.19
N GLY A 4 18.65 0.49 5.66
CA GLY A 4 18.31 0.67 7.06
C GLY A 4 18.60 -0.61 7.84
N LYS A 5 19.21 -0.46 9.02
CA LYS A 5 19.39 -1.56 9.98
C LYS A 5 18.04 -2.25 10.21
N ARG A 6 18.03 -3.59 10.29
CA ARG A 6 16.82 -4.34 10.62
C ARG A 6 16.40 -4.06 12.07
N MET A 7 15.11 -3.81 12.30
CA MET A 7 14.57 -3.62 13.66
C MET A 7 14.65 -4.93 14.44
N ALA A 8 15.55 -4.98 15.41
CA ALA A 8 15.79 -6.17 16.24
C ALA A 8 14.77 -6.31 17.37
N ASP A 9 14.39 -5.19 18.00
CA ASP A 9 13.52 -5.14 19.16
C ASP A 9 12.10 -5.66 18.85
N LYS A 10 11.65 -6.66 19.61
CA LYS A 10 10.35 -7.31 19.44
C LYS A 10 9.19 -6.40 19.88
N TRP A 11 9.35 -5.62 20.93
CA TRP A 11 8.33 -4.68 21.42
C TRP A 11 8.10 -3.54 20.43
N LEU A 12 9.17 -3.03 19.81
CA LEU A 12 9.03 -2.02 18.76
C LEU A 12 8.30 -2.57 17.53
N ARG A 13 8.57 -3.81 17.12
CA ARG A 13 7.81 -4.45 16.04
C ARG A 13 6.32 -4.60 16.38
N TRP A 14 5.99 -5.02 17.60
CA TRP A 14 4.60 -5.09 18.06
C TRP A 14 3.92 -3.73 18.09
N ARG A 15 4.65 -2.70 18.53
CA ARG A 15 4.14 -1.32 18.51
C ARG A 15 3.83 -0.86 17.09
N LEU A 16 4.70 -1.12 16.12
CA LEU A 16 4.45 -0.78 14.72
C LEU A 16 3.26 -1.56 14.15
N ARG A 17 3.16 -2.86 14.46
CA ARG A 17 2.01 -3.67 14.06
C ARG A 17 0.70 -3.17 14.66
N PHE A 18 0.71 -2.75 15.93
CA PHE A 18 -0.46 -2.16 16.57
C PHE A 18 -0.88 -0.86 15.88
N LEU A 19 0.07 0.04 15.59
CA LEU A 19 -0.20 1.24 14.81
C LEU A 19 -0.79 0.92 13.43
N GLN A 20 -0.29 -0.15 12.79
CA GLN A 20 -0.82 -0.61 11.51
C GLN A 20 -2.28 -1.06 11.61
N LEU A 21 -2.64 -1.83 12.64
CA LEU A 21 -4.01 -2.30 12.86
C LEU A 21 -5.00 -1.15 13.10
N LEU A 22 -4.52 0.00 13.58
CA LEU A 22 -5.33 1.20 13.74
C LEU A 22 -5.60 1.94 12.42
N ASN A 23 -4.85 1.67 11.35
CA ASN A 23 -4.93 2.48 10.13
C ASN A 23 -6.33 2.43 9.50
N THR A 24 -6.92 1.25 9.37
CA THR A 24 -8.26 1.07 8.80
C THR A 24 -9.36 1.81 9.59
N PRO A 25 -9.51 1.63 10.91
CA PRO A 25 -10.51 2.39 11.67
C PRO A 25 -10.20 3.89 11.70
N LEU A 26 -8.92 4.30 11.75
CA LEU A 26 -8.55 5.72 11.68
C LEU A 26 -8.91 6.33 10.32
N TYR A 27 -8.68 5.62 9.22
CA TYR A 27 -9.08 6.08 7.89
C TYR A 27 -10.59 6.34 7.81
N MET A 28 -11.40 5.47 8.42
CA MET A 28 -12.86 5.56 8.38
C MET A 28 -13.44 6.61 9.33
N LEU A 29 -12.86 6.76 10.53
CA LEU A 29 -13.45 7.57 11.61
C LEU A 29 -12.76 8.93 11.79
N GLN A 30 -11.46 9.00 11.52
CA GLN A 30 -10.66 10.21 11.70
C GLN A 30 -9.51 10.27 10.66
N PRO A 31 -9.81 10.56 9.38
CA PRO A 31 -8.86 10.41 8.28
C PRO A 31 -7.51 11.11 8.51
N HIS A 32 -7.50 12.31 9.11
CA HIS A 32 -6.26 13.03 9.39
C HIS A 32 -5.36 12.35 10.44
N ALA A 33 -5.91 11.56 11.36
CA ALA A 33 -5.14 10.87 12.39
C ALA A 33 -4.28 9.73 11.81
N ILE A 34 -4.63 9.19 10.64
CA ILE A 34 -3.83 8.17 9.96
C ILE A 34 -2.42 8.68 9.61
N HIS A 35 -2.29 9.98 9.34
CA HIS A 35 -0.99 10.57 9.01
C HIS A 35 -0.14 10.75 10.27
N VAL A 36 -0.75 10.91 11.45
CA VAL A 36 -0.04 10.95 12.73
C VAL A 36 0.55 9.58 13.07
N THR A 37 -0.20 8.49 12.86
CA THR A 37 0.33 7.13 13.05
C THR A 37 1.44 6.82 12.06
N ALA A 38 1.32 7.27 10.81
CA ALA A 38 2.37 7.15 9.81
C ALA A 38 3.65 7.88 10.22
N CYS A 39 3.56 9.16 10.61
CA CYS A 39 4.70 9.93 11.12
C CYS A 39 5.37 9.22 12.31
N ARG A 40 4.57 8.65 13.22
CA ARG A 40 5.10 7.90 14.37
C ARG A 40 5.83 6.62 13.95
N THR A 41 5.27 5.87 13.00
CA THR A 41 5.90 4.67 12.44
C THR A 41 7.21 5.03 11.76
N VAL A 42 7.22 6.02 10.86
CA VAL A 42 8.45 6.46 10.16
C VAL A 42 9.52 6.88 11.14
N LYS A 43 9.17 7.71 12.14
CA LYS A 43 10.13 8.16 13.17
C LYS A 43 10.77 6.97 13.91
N LEU A 44 9.96 6.05 14.41
CA LEU A 44 10.45 4.86 15.12
C LEU A 44 11.31 3.96 14.23
N SER A 45 10.93 3.81 12.95
CA SER A 45 11.69 3.01 11.98
C SER A 45 13.05 3.62 11.64
N VAL A 46 13.13 4.94 11.53
CA VAL A 46 14.39 5.65 11.30
C VAL A 46 15.30 5.53 12.53
N GLU A 47 14.76 5.70 13.73
CA GLU A 47 15.51 5.67 15.00
C GLU A 47 16.00 4.25 15.37
N HIS A 48 15.17 3.22 15.12
CA HIS A 48 15.41 1.87 15.64
C HIS A 48 15.58 0.79 14.57
N GLY A 49 15.58 1.19 13.30
CA GLY A 49 15.66 0.28 12.16
C GLY A 49 14.29 -0.14 11.63
N PHE A 50 14.30 -0.88 10.53
CA PHE A 50 13.10 -1.16 9.75
C PHE A 50 12.61 -2.61 9.90
N CYS A 51 11.30 -2.79 9.84
CA CYS A 51 10.61 -4.08 9.70
C CYS A 51 9.57 -4.02 8.58
N SER A 52 8.87 -5.14 8.33
CA SER A 52 7.77 -5.21 7.36
C SER A 52 6.71 -4.13 7.56
N ASP A 53 6.28 -3.91 8.80
CA ASP A 53 5.22 -2.95 9.16
C ASP A 53 5.69 -1.49 8.95
N SER A 54 7.01 -1.27 8.96
CA SER A 54 7.58 0.04 8.59
C SER A 54 7.22 0.42 7.17
N ALA A 55 7.18 -0.53 6.24
CA ALA A 55 6.84 -0.26 4.84
C ALA A 55 5.43 0.32 4.70
N VAL A 56 4.45 -0.19 5.46
CA VAL A 56 3.08 0.35 5.46
C VAL A 56 3.06 1.78 5.99
N GLY A 57 3.81 2.06 7.07
CA GLY A 57 3.96 3.43 7.58
C GLY A 57 4.55 4.40 6.56
N LEU A 58 5.56 3.97 5.78
CA LEU A 58 6.14 4.79 4.71
C LEU A 58 5.10 5.09 3.61
N GLN A 59 4.26 4.12 3.23
CA GLN A 59 3.22 4.35 2.21
C GLN A 59 2.17 5.36 2.68
N ILE A 60 1.70 5.23 3.92
CA ILE A 60 0.70 6.15 4.48
C ILE A 60 1.30 7.54 4.69
N TYR A 61 2.60 7.62 5.02
CA TYR A 61 3.32 8.88 5.06
C TYR A 61 3.34 9.53 3.67
N GLY A 62 3.66 8.76 2.63
CA GLY A 62 3.58 9.22 1.23
C GLY A 62 2.18 9.72 0.84
N TRP A 63 1.12 9.01 1.24
CA TRP A 63 -0.26 9.50 1.06
C TRP A 63 -0.53 10.82 1.80
N GLY A 64 0.06 11.01 2.98
CA GLY A 64 0.01 12.29 3.69
C GLY A 64 0.72 13.41 2.93
N VAL A 65 1.89 13.13 2.36
CA VAL A 65 2.62 14.07 1.49
C VAL A 65 1.75 14.46 0.28
N LEU A 66 1.12 13.49 -0.38
CA LEU A 66 0.19 13.77 -1.47
C LEU A 66 -1.01 14.61 -1.02
N ASN A 67 -1.74 14.19 0.02
CA ASN A 67 -3.00 14.82 0.40
C ASN A 67 -2.83 16.20 1.07
N ILE A 68 -1.69 16.44 1.73
CA ILE A 68 -1.45 17.68 2.48
C ILE A 68 -0.60 18.66 1.67
N GLN A 69 0.39 18.16 0.93
CA GLN A 69 1.37 18.99 0.22
C GLN A 69 1.15 18.98 -1.30
N ASN A 70 0.24 18.15 -1.82
CA ASN A 70 -0.01 17.96 -3.26
C ASN A 70 1.23 17.52 -4.05
N ASP A 71 2.18 16.84 -3.39
CA ASP A 71 3.42 16.35 -4.00
C ASP A 71 3.26 14.88 -4.39
N VAL A 72 3.01 14.68 -5.68
CA VAL A 72 2.79 13.37 -6.31
C VAL A 72 4.11 12.59 -6.42
N GLU A 73 5.16 13.27 -6.83
CA GLU A 73 6.49 12.70 -7.06
C GLU A 73 7.07 12.11 -5.78
N GLU A 74 7.00 12.85 -4.68
CA GLU A 74 7.50 12.39 -3.38
C GLU A 74 6.61 11.25 -2.83
N CYS A 75 5.28 11.31 -3.03
CA CYS A 75 4.39 10.20 -2.69
C CYS A 75 4.76 8.90 -3.42
N LEU A 76 4.99 8.96 -4.73
CA LEU A 76 5.43 7.81 -5.54
C LEU A 76 6.76 7.26 -5.04
N LYS A 77 7.72 8.14 -4.75
CA LYS A 77 9.03 7.76 -4.20
C LYS A 77 8.92 7.03 -2.87
N TRP A 78 8.08 7.49 -1.93
CA TRP A 78 7.82 6.78 -0.68
C TRP A 78 7.23 5.39 -0.90
N ASN A 79 6.31 5.26 -1.86
CA ASN A 79 5.65 3.99 -2.16
C ASN A 79 6.60 2.97 -2.82
N HIS A 80 7.41 3.40 -3.79
CA HIS A 80 8.46 2.54 -4.36
C HIS A 80 9.55 2.18 -3.35
N THR A 81 9.84 3.09 -2.44
CA THR A 81 10.79 2.86 -1.35
C THR A 81 10.27 1.81 -0.37
N ALA A 82 8.99 1.86 -0.01
CA ALA A 82 8.33 0.83 0.80
C ALA A 82 8.37 -0.55 0.13
N LEU A 83 8.10 -0.62 -1.18
CA LEU A 83 8.19 -1.87 -1.95
C LEU A 83 9.62 -2.42 -1.96
N SER A 84 10.61 -1.55 -2.15
CA SER A 84 12.02 -1.93 -2.11
C SER A 84 12.43 -2.46 -0.72
N LEU A 85 11.88 -1.87 0.35
CA LEU A 85 12.14 -2.27 1.73
C LEU A 85 11.59 -3.68 2.03
N VAL A 86 10.34 -4.00 1.66
CA VAL A 86 9.81 -5.34 1.92
C VAL A 86 10.57 -6.43 1.16
N LYS A 87 11.03 -6.11 -0.08
CA LYS A 87 11.88 -6.99 -0.87
C LYS A 87 13.24 -7.22 -0.19
N SER A 88 13.91 -6.16 0.28
CA SER A 88 15.22 -6.30 0.94
C SER A 88 15.15 -7.02 2.29
N LEU A 89 14.02 -6.92 3.00
CA LEU A 89 13.78 -7.65 4.25
C LEU A 89 13.41 -9.13 4.04
N GLY A 90 13.20 -9.56 2.80
CA GLY A 90 12.71 -10.91 2.49
C GLY A 90 11.28 -11.17 2.97
N ALA A 91 10.49 -10.12 3.23
CA ALA A 91 9.12 -10.21 3.73
C ALA A 91 8.14 -10.44 2.57
N LYS A 92 8.25 -11.61 1.91
CA LYS A 92 7.49 -11.95 0.70
C LYS A 92 5.97 -11.81 0.87
N GLN A 93 5.46 -12.17 2.04
CA GLN A 93 4.04 -12.07 2.39
C GLN A 93 3.50 -10.63 2.39
N MET A 94 4.38 -9.63 2.52
CA MET A 94 3.99 -8.21 2.52
C MET A 94 4.09 -7.56 1.16
N ILE A 95 4.70 -8.23 0.18
CA ILE A 95 4.89 -7.68 -1.17
C ILE A 95 3.53 -7.33 -1.80
N PRO A 96 2.52 -8.22 -1.84
CA PRO A 96 1.27 -7.91 -2.54
C PRO A 96 0.50 -6.74 -1.92
N ARG A 97 0.53 -6.64 -0.58
CA ARG A 97 -0.02 -5.49 0.16
C ARG A 97 0.61 -4.18 -0.29
N VAL A 98 1.93 -4.12 -0.31
CA VAL A 98 2.65 -2.88 -0.64
C VAL A 98 2.53 -2.55 -2.13
N THR A 99 2.50 -3.57 -3.01
CA THR A 99 2.26 -3.41 -4.45
C THR A 99 0.91 -2.76 -4.75
N THR A 100 -0.13 -3.07 -3.96
CA THR A 100 -1.47 -2.48 -4.14
C THR A 100 -1.43 -0.95 -4.23
N ASN A 101 -0.77 -0.29 -3.28
CA ASN A 101 -0.64 1.17 -3.28
C ASN A 101 0.20 1.70 -4.46
N VAL A 102 1.24 0.97 -4.88
CA VAL A 102 2.05 1.35 -6.06
C VAL A 102 1.17 1.32 -7.32
N ASN A 103 0.34 0.30 -7.48
CA ASN A 103 -0.59 0.18 -8.61
C ASN A 103 -1.68 1.26 -8.57
N ILE A 104 -2.18 1.59 -7.38
CA ILE A 104 -3.17 2.65 -7.20
C ILE A 104 -2.58 4.02 -7.54
N LEU A 105 -1.34 4.31 -7.16
CA LEU A 105 -0.74 5.63 -7.39
C LEU A 105 -0.21 5.83 -8.82
N ALA A 106 -0.01 4.75 -9.57
CA ALA A 106 0.56 4.83 -10.91
C ALA A 106 -0.23 5.72 -11.89
N TYR A 107 -1.55 5.90 -11.70
CA TYR A 107 -2.35 6.73 -12.62
C TYR A 107 -1.89 8.20 -12.68
N TRP A 108 -1.14 8.67 -11.67
CA TRP A 108 -0.58 10.01 -11.68
C TRP A 108 0.52 10.22 -12.73
N LYS A 109 1.11 9.14 -13.24
CA LYS A 109 2.21 9.17 -14.23
C LYS A 109 1.97 8.27 -15.44
N GLU A 110 1.08 7.29 -15.31
CA GLU A 110 0.76 6.30 -16.33
C GLU A 110 -0.74 6.39 -16.67
N PRO A 111 -1.15 6.00 -17.89
CA PRO A 111 -2.57 5.87 -18.22
C PRO A 111 -3.30 4.92 -17.25
N LEU A 112 -4.57 5.20 -16.96
CA LEU A 112 -5.34 4.47 -15.95
C LEU A 112 -5.39 2.95 -16.20
N GLN A 113 -5.37 2.54 -17.46
CA GLN A 113 -5.37 1.14 -17.88
C GLN A 113 -4.05 0.39 -17.64
N ALA A 114 -2.95 1.10 -17.40
CA ALA A 114 -1.61 0.53 -17.36
C ALA A 114 -1.40 -0.49 -16.24
N LYS A 115 -2.14 -0.36 -15.13
CA LYS A 115 -2.01 -1.26 -13.96
C LYS A 115 -3.15 -2.26 -13.78
N ILE A 116 -4.11 -2.36 -14.71
CA ILE A 116 -5.24 -3.29 -14.57
C ILE A 116 -4.77 -4.73 -14.44
N GLU A 117 -3.90 -5.22 -15.33
CA GLU A 117 -3.42 -6.60 -15.26
C GLU A 117 -2.56 -6.84 -14.02
N SER A 118 -1.72 -5.86 -13.64
CA SER A 118 -0.96 -5.94 -12.40
C SER A 118 -1.85 -6.00 -11.16
N LEU A 119 -2.99 -5.31 -11.14
CA LEU A 119 -3.96 -5.41 -10.05
C LEU A 119 -4.65 -6.77 -10.00
N LYS A 120 -4.95 -7.39 -11.15
CA LYS A 120 -5.51 -8.76 -11.20
C LYS A 120 -4.50 -9.80 -10.69
N GLU A 121 -3.26 -9.74 -11.16
CA GLU A 121 -2.18 -10.61 -10.68
C GLU A 121 -1.99 -10.41 -9.17
N ASN A 122 -1.93 -9.16 -8.71
CA ASN A 122 -1.78 -8.85 -7.30
C ASN A 122 -2.97 -9.30 -6.44
N HIS A 123 -4.18 -9.35 -7.00
CA HIS A 123 -5.35 -9.93 -6.33
C HIS A 123 -5.14 -11.42 -6.03
N HIS A 124 -4.63 -12.18 -7.01
CA HIS A 124 -4.29 -13.59 -6.82
C HIS A 124 -3.19 -13.76 -5.76
N GLU A 125 -2.15 -12.93 -5.82
CA GLU A 125 -1.07 -12.95 -4.82
C GLU A 125 -1.57 -12.62 -3.40
N LEU A 126 -2.47 -11.64 -3.25
CA LEU A 126 -3.11 -11.29 -1.98
C LEU A 126 -3.92 -12.47 -1.40
N LEU A 127 -4.63 -13.23 -2.25
CA LEU A 127 -5.33 -14.46 -1.85
C LEU A 127 -4.34 -15.53 -1.36
N MET A 128 -3.25 -15.75 -2.11
CA MET A 128 -2.24 -16.76 -1.78
C MET A 128 -1.54 -16.49 -0.45
N VAL A 129 -1.33 -15.22 -0.09
CA VAL A 129 -0.74 -14.84 1.21
C VAL A 129 -1.78 -14.63 2.32
N GLY A 130 -3.08 -14.74 2.01
CA GLY A 130 -4.18 -14.61 2.97
C GLY A 130 -4.39 -13.18 3.49
N ASP A 131 -4.02 -12.14 2.73
CA ASP A 131 -4.18 -10.74 3.15
C ASP A 131 -5.58 -10.22 2.86
N LEU A 132 -6.53 -10.61 3.71
CA LEU A 132 -7.95 -10.26 3.58
C LEU A 132 -8.25 -8.78 3.87
N GLU A 133 -7.32 -8.03 4.46
CA GLU A 133 -7.52 -6.60 4.74
C GLU A 133 -7.36 -5.76 3.46
N ILE A 134 -6.36 -6.07 2.64
CA ILE A 134 -6.03 -5.30 1.44
C ILE A 134 -6.66 -5.87 0.17
N LEU A 135 -7.01 -7.17 0.18
CA LEU A 135 -7.67 -7.83 -0.95
C LEU A 135 -8.89 -7.07 -1.49
N PRO A 136 -9.86 -6.60 -0.66
CA PRO A 136 -11.03 -5.88 -1.16
C PRO A 136 -10.65 -4.52 -1.78
N LEU A 137 -9.68 -3.82 -1.19
CA LEU A 137 -9.20 -2.55 -1.70
C LEU A 137 -8.57 -2.73 -3.10
N ASN A 138 -7.72 -3.75 -3.26
CA ASN A 138 -7.12 -4.08 -4.56
C ASN A 138 -8.20 -4.40 -5.61
N ALA A 139 -9.21 -5.21 -5.25
CA ALA A 139 -10.32 -5.56 -6.14
C ALA A 139 -11.12 -4.33 -6.59
N ILE A 140 -11.48 -3.44 -5.65
CA ILE A 140 -12.20 -2.19 -5.92
C ILE A 140 -11.41 -1.32 -6.90
N HIS A 141 -10.09 -1.20 -6.71
CA HIS A 141 -9.27 -0.41 -7.62
C HIS A 141 -9.12 -1.04 -9.00
N CYS A 142 -9.02 -2.37 -9.10
CA CYS A 142 -9.06 -3.06 -10.39
C CYS A 142 -10.37 -2.77 -11.13
N CYS A 143 -11.50 -2.92 -10.44
CA CYS A 143 -12.82 -2.64 -10.99
C CYS A 143 -13.00 -1.19 -11.44
N ARG A 144 -12.59 -0.24 -10.59
CA ARG A 144 -12.63 1.19 -10.90
C ARG A 144 -11.80 1.50 -12.14
N GLN A 145 -10.58 0.96 -12.25
CA GLN A 145 -9.74 1.17 -13.42
C GLN A 145 -10.35 0.56 -14.69
N SER A 146 -10.87 -0.68 -14.62
CA SER A 146 -11.56 -1.30 -15.76
C SER A 146 -12.76 -0.47 -16.21
N LEU A 147 -13.58 0.04 -15.29
CA LEU A 147 -14.74 0.87 -15.64
C LEU A 147 -14.35 2.24 -16.21
N LEU A 148 -13.40 2.93 -15.58
CA LEU A 148 -13.09 4.33 -15.87
C LEU A 148 -12.15 4.52 -17.06
N CYS A 149 -11.46 3.48 -17.53
CA CYS A 149 -10.60 3.56 -18.72
C CYS A 149 -11.34 3.40 -20.05
N GLY A 150 -12.69 3.39 -20.03
CA GLY A 150 -13.51 3.29 -21.24
C GLY A 150 -13.57 1.87 -21.84
N ARG A 151 -13.25 0.82 -21.06
CA ARG A 151 -13.49 -0.56 -21.50
C ARG A 151 -14.98 -0.80 -21.72
N ASN A 152 -15.27 -1.74 -22.60
CA ASN A 152 -16.63 -2.24 -22.79
C ASN A 152 -17.24 -2.72 -21.47
N LEU A 153 -18.47 -2.29 -21.17
CA LEU A 153 -19.13 -2.56 -19.89
C LEU A 153 -19.35 -4.05 -19.62
N GLN A 154 -19.66 -4.85 -20.64
CA GLN A 154 -19.82 -6.30 -20.49
C GLN A 154 -18.49 -6.97 -20.14
N THR A 155 -17.38 -6.51 -20.74
CA THR A 155 -16.04 -6.96 -20.35
C THR A 155 -15.72 -6.56 -18.91
N ALA A 156 -15.92 -5.28 -18.56
CA ALA A 156 -15.65 -4.80 -17.20
C ALA A 156 -16.47 -5.53 -16.14
N GLN A 157 -17.74 -5.84 -16.42
CA GLN A 157 -18.61 -6.62 -15.53
C GLN A 157 -18.04 -8.02 -15.27
N LYS A 158 -17.61 -8.73 -16.32
CA LYS A 158 -17.02 -10.07 -16.19
C LYS A 158 -15.73 -10.05 -15.38
N GLU A 159 -14.88 -9.05 -15.61
CA GLU A 159 -13.63 -8.88 -14.87
C GLU A 159 -13.89 -8.60 -13.40
N CYS A 160 -14.85 -7.73 -13.09
CA CYS A 160 -15.23 -7.43 -11.71
C CYS A 160 -15.84 -8.64 -10.99
N ALA A 161 -16.71 -9.39 -11.66
CA ALA A 161 -17.31 -10.59 -11.08
C ALA A 161 -16.27 -11.67 -10.76
N ALA A 162 -15.13 -11.69 -11.44
CA ALA A 162 -14.05 -12.64 -11.17
C ALA A 162 -13.19 -12.29 -9.94
N LEU A 163 -13.38 -11.09 -9.35
CA LEU A 163 -12.61 -10.58 -8.21
C LEU A 163 -13.44 -10.51 -6.91
N LEU A 164 -14.71 -10.92 -6.96
CA LEU A 164 -15.66 -10.95 -5.85
C LEU A 164 -15.91 -12.39 -5.42
#